data_AF-W4SB76-F1
#
_entry.id   AF-W4SB76-F1
#
_cell.length_a   1.000
_cell.length_b   1.000
_cell.length_c   1.000
_cell.angle_alpha   90.00
_cell.angle_beta   90.00
_cell.angle_gamma   90.00
#
_symmetry.space_group_name_H-M   'P 1'
#
loop_
_entity.id
_entity.type
_entity.pdbx_description
1 polymer ?
#
loop_
_entity_poly.entity_id
_entity_poly.type
_entity_poly.pdbx_seq_one_letter_code
_entity_poly.pdbx_strand_id
1 'polypeptide(L)'
;APPGVRRSAPVAPADAPQAVATASSTAPQRRNRVGMPDRLQMALLRASGCNPGDPNTQALMASWPLAELRGNPAAKRALWPQLRALRRRRDPA
;
A
#
# COMPACT_ATOMS: atom_id res chain seq x y z
N ALA A 1 36.26 32.04 -40.93
CA ALA A 1 35.06 31.16 -40.87
C ALA A 1 35.29 30.01 -41.84
N PRO A 2 34.87 28.74 -41.60
CA PRO A 2 33.77 28.20 -40.75
C PRO A 2 34.30 27.10 -39.77
N PRO A 3 33.58 26.06 -39.25
CA PRO A 3 32.15 25.71 -39.26
C PRO A 3 31.55 25.28 -37.89
N GLY A 4 30.24 25.02 -37.81
CA GLY A 4 29.64 24.43 -36.61
C GLY A 4 28.16 24.03 -36.73
N VAL A 5 27.82 23.13 -37.66
CA VAL A 5 26.53 22.40 -37.61
C VAL A 5 26.58 21.33 -36.52
N ARG A 6 25.86 21.52 -35.42
CA ARG A 6 25.57 20.49 -34.42
C ARG A 6 24.06 20.47 -34.18
N ARG A 7 23.48 19.31 -34.49
CA ARG A 7 22.07 18.94 -34.35
C ARG A 7 21.61 19.16 -32.90
N SER A 8 20.65 20.04 -32.70
CA SER A 8 19.88 20.09 -31.45
C SER A 8 18.88 18.95 -31.45
N ALA A 9 19.06 18.00 -30.52
CA ALA A 9 18.15 16.90 -30.28
C ALA A 9 16.76 17.41 -29.88
N PRO A 10 15.66 16.74 -30.29
CA PRO A 10 14.33 17.11 -29.83
C PRO A 10 14.18 16.70 -28.36
N VAL A 11 13.76 17.65 -27.53
CA VAL A 11 13.27 17.38 -26.18
C VAL A 11 11.95 16.59 -26.32
N ALA A 12 11.98 15.31 -25.96
CA ALA A 12 10.79 14.47 -25.88
C ALA A 12 10.20 14.57 -24.46
N PRO A 13 8.86 14.45 -24.31
CA PRO A 13 8.12 15.05 -23.22
C PRO A 13 8.18 14.25 -21.92
N ALA A 14 8.06 14.99 -20.82
CA ALA A 14 7.67 14.46 -19.52
C ALA A 14 6.24 13.92 -19.60
N ASP A 15 6.08 12.65 -19.94
CA ASP A 15 4.92 11.84 -19.57
C ASP A 15 5.38 10.38 -19.54
N ALA A 16 6.09 10.01 -18.47
CA ALA A 16 6.21 8.61 -18.12
C ALA A 16 4.86 8.22 -17.51
N PRO A 17 4.10 7.28 -18.11
CA PRO A 17 2.94 6.74 -17.42
C PRO A 17 3.46 6.17 -16.11
N GLN A 18 2.89 6.62 -14.99
CA GLN A 18 3.18 6.08 -13.68
C GLN A 18 3.15 4.57 -13.81
N ALA A 19 4.34 3.97 -13.69
CA ALA A 19 4.49 2.54 -13.64
C ALA A 19 3.66 2.09 -12.44
N VAL A 20 2.46 1.62 -12.75
CA VAL A 20 1.66 0.79 -11.86
C VAL A 20 2.61 -0.31 -11.42
N ALA A 21 3.16 -0.15 -10.23
CA ALA A 21 3.93 -1.19 -9.58
C ALA A 21 2.94 -2.29 -9.17
N THR A 22 2.43 -3.02 -10.15
CA THR A 22 1.92 -4.37 -9.98
C THR A 22 3.10 -5.27 -9.65
N ALA A 23 3.66 -5.09 -8.46
CA ALA A 23 4.52 -6.08 -7.84
C ALA A 23 3.61 -7.20 -7.28
N SER A 24 3.01 -7.95 -8.19
CA SER A 24 2.54 -9.29 -7.89
C SER A 24 3.79 -10.18 -7.84
N SER A 25 4.27 -10.53 -6.64
CA SER A 25 4.89 -11.82 -6.29
C SER A 25 5.66 -11.77 -4.98
N THR A 26 5.17 -12.43 -3.93
CA THR A 26 5.89 -13.58 -3.32
C THR A 26 4.98 -14.32 -2.33
N ALA A 27 5.04 -15.66 -2.38
CA ALA A 27 4.39 -16.60 -1.47
C ALA A 27 4.66 -16.31 0.02
N PRO A 28 3.82 -16.80 0.97
CA PRO A 28 3.79 -16.30 2.34
C PRO A 28 5.04 -16.75 3.10
N GLN A 29 5.92 -15.79 3.35
CA GLN A 29 7.13 -15.91 4.15
C GLN A 29 6.74 -16.31 5.60
N ARG A 30 6.80 -17.60 5.92
CA ARG A 30 6.66 -18.21 7.27
C ARG A 30 7.71 -17.65 8.24
N ARG A 31 7.55 -16.43 8.75
CA ARG A 31 8.36 -15.89 9.84
C ARG A 31 7.49 -15.02 10.73
N ASN A 32 6.80 -15.67 11.67
CA ASN A 32 6.23 -15.03 12.85
C ASN A 32 7.40 -14.49 13.70
N ARG A 33 7.92 -13.30 13.38
CA ARG A 33 8.94 -12.63 14.19
C ARG A 33 8.22 -11.96 15.36
N VAL A 34 8.25 -12.63 16.51
CA VAL A 34 7.54 -12.33 17.79
C VAL A 34 7.97 -11.01 18.47
N GLY A 35 8.56 -10.06 17.74
CA GLY A 35 9.00 -8.77 18.28
C GLY A 35 8.78 -7.58 17.35
N MET A 36 8.19 -7.79 16.17
CA MET A 36 7.81 -6.70 15.26
C MET A 36 6.29 -6.59 15.20
N PRO A 37 5.70 -5.37 15.22
CA PRO A 37 4.30 -5.18 14.89
C PRO A 37 3.92 -5.96 13.63
N ASP A 38 2.78 -6.63 13.72
CA ASP A 38 2.38 -7.64 12.76
C ASP A 38 2.35 -7.08 11.33
N ARG A 39 2.99 -7.79 10.40
CA ARG A 39 3.10 -7.35 9.00
C ARG A 39 1.72 -7.27 8.33
N LEU A 40 0.80 -8.16 8.71
CA LEU A 40 -0.59 -8.13 8.24
C LEU A 40 -1.31 -6.88 8.80
N GLN A 41 -1.19 -6.61 10.10
CA GLN A 41 -1.71 -5.40 10.72
C GLN A 41 -1.19 -4.12 10.03
N MET A 42 0.12 -4.02 9.75
CA MET A 42 0.71 -2.90 9.02
C MET A 42 0.20 -2.77 7.57
N ALA A 43 -0.04 -3.90 6.89
CA ALA A 43 -0.64 -3.89 5.55
C ALA A 43 -2.09 -3.41 5.57
N LEU A 44 -2.88 -3.83 6.58
CA LEU A 44 -4.25 -3.37 6.77
C LEU A 44 -4.31 -1.87 7.09
N LEU A 45 -3.41 -1.38 7.94
CA LEU A 45 -3.26 0.06 8.23
C LEU A 45 -2.97 0.88 6.97
N ARG A 46 -2.02 0.42 6.15
CA ARG A 46 -1.70 1.09 4.89
C ARG A 46 -2.89 1.07 3.92
N ALA A 47 -3.65 -0.03 3.89
CA ALA A 47 -4.83 -0.15 3.03
C ALA A 47 -5.99 0.73 3.48
N SER A 48 -6.16 0.93 4.80
CA SER A 48 -7.21 1.79 5.36
C SER A 48 -6.82 3.25 5.48
N GLY A 49 -5.52 3.58 5.38
CA GLY A 49 -4.99 4.92 5.63
C GLY A 49 -5.06 5.32 7.09
N CYS A 50 -5.15 4.37 8.02
CA CYS A 50 -5.19 4.67 9.45
C CYS A 50 -3.77 4.86 10.00
N ASN A 51 -3.58 5.86 10.87
CA ASN A 51 -2.28 6.16 11.48
C ASN A 51 -2.11 5.34 12.78
N PRO A 52 -1.06 4.50 12.92
CA PRO A 52 -0.84 3.71 14.14
C PRO A 52 -0.62 4.57 15.41
N GLY A 53 -0.24 5.84 15.27
CA GLY A 53 -0.09 6.76 16.41
C GLY A 53 -1.41 7.28 16.98
N ASP A 54 -2.53 7.08 16.29
CA ASP A 54 -3.85 7.55 16.71
C ASP A 54 -4.51 6.52 17.65
N PRO A 55 -4.94 6.91 18.87
CA PRO A 55 -5.54 5.99 19.83
C PRO A 55 -6.84 5.32 19.32
N ASN A 56 -7.62 6.01 18.48
CA ASN A 56 -8.81 5.43 17.86
C ASN A 56 -8.43 4.34 16.84
N THR A 57 -7.33 4.56 16.10
CA THR A 57 -6.78 3.54 15.20
C THR A 57 -6.25 2.33 15.98
N GLN A 58 -5.59 2.55 17.12
CA GLN A 58 -5.11 1.47 17.98
C GLN A 58 -6.25 0.64 18.56
N ALA A 59 -7.36 1.26 18.97
CA ALA A 59 -8.57 0.55 19.40
C ALA A 59 -9.17 -0.30 18.27
N LEU A 60 -9.26 0.25 17.05
CA LEU A 60 -9.70 -0.50 15.87
C LEU A 60 -8.75 -1.66 15.57
N MET A 61 -7.44 -1.45 15.64
CA MET A 61 -6.43 -2.49 15.44
C MET A 61 -6.56 -3.63 16.45
N ALA A 62 -6.87 -3.32 17.71
CA ALA A 62 -7.12 -4.31 18.75
C ALA A 62 -8.42 -5.11 18.50
N SER A 63 -9.42 -4.49 17.87
CA SER A 63 -10.67 -5.15 17.51
C SER A 63 -10.57 -6.09 16.29
N TRP A 64 -9.48 -6.03 15.52
CA TRP A 64 -9.33 -6.86 14.32
C TRP A 64 -9.03 -8.32 14.67
N PRO A 65 -9.77 -9.31 14.10
CA PRO A 65 -9.53 -10.72 14.37
C PRO A 65 -8.31 -11.23 13.56
N LEU A 66 -7.10 -10.81 13.94
CA LEU A 66 -5.85 -11.14 13.23
C LEU A 66 -5.62 -12.65 13.10
N ALA A 67 -6.03 -13.43 14.11
CA ALA A 67 -5.94 -14.90 14.07
C ALA A 67 -6.78 -15.49 12.93
N GLU A 68 -8.00 -15.01 12.76
CA GLU A 68 -8.91 -15.44 11.69
C GLU A 68 -8.41 -14.97 10.31
N LEU A 69 -7.95 -13.72 10.22
CA LEU A 69 -7.42 -13.14 8.98
C LEU A 69 -6.13 -13.82 8.48
N ARG A 70 -5.34 -14.44 9.37
CA ARG A 70 -4.12 -15.17 9.00
C ARG A 70 -4.42 -16.47 8.24
N GLY A 71 -5.42 -17.23 8.68
CA GLY A 71 -5.80 -18.51 8.08
C GLY A 71 -6.86 -18.40 6.98
N ASN A 72 -7.68 -17.33 7.00
CA ASN A 72 -8.86 -17.22 6.15
C ASN A 72 -8.72 -16.13 5.07
N PRO A 73 -8.49 -16.49 3.79
CA PRO A 73 -8.43 -15.52 2.69
C PRO A 73 -9.79 -14.88 2.36
N ALA A 74 -10.91 -15.53 2.68
CA ALA A 74 -12.25 -14.96 2.49
C ALA A 74 -12.53 -13.86 3.53
N ALA A 75 -12.16 -14.07 4.80
CA ALA A 75 -12.30 -13.06 5.86
C ALA A 75 -11.55 -11.76 5.51
N LYS A 76 -10.31 -11.88 4.99
CA LYS A 76 -9.56 -10.71 4.48
C LYS A 76 -10.29 -9.99 3.34
N ARG A 77 -10.85 -10.73 2.38
CA ARG A 77 -11.59 -10.15 1.25
C ARG A 77 -12.88 -9.45 1.70
N ALA A 78 -13.58 -9.99 2.70
CA ALA A 78 -14.77 -9.36 3.28
C ALA A 78 -14.46 -8.04 4.03
N LEU A 79 -13.25 -7.95 4.59
CA LEU A 79 -12.77 -6.76 5.29
C LEU A 79 -12.31 -5.64 4.32
N TRP A 80 -11.77 -5.97 3.14
CA TRP A 80 -11.21 -4.98 2.21
C TRP A 80 -12.16 -3.89 1.70
N PRO A 81 -13.44 -4.16 1.37
CA PRO A 81 -14.40 -3.12 1.02
C PRO A 81 -14.57 -2.09 2.15
N GLN A 82 -14.61 -2.56 3.41
CA GLN A 82 -14.75 -1.71 4.59
C GLN A 82 -13.53 -0.81 4.77
N LEU A 83 -12.32 -1.37 4.67
CA LEU A 83 -11.09 -0.58 4.74
C LEU A 83 -11.01 0.48 3.62
N ARG A 84 -11.42 0.12 2.39
CA ARG A 84 -11.46 1.07 1.27
C ARG A 84 -12.49 2.18 1.48
N ALA A 85 -13.67 1.87 2.02
CA ALA A 85 -14.67 2.88 2.35
C ALA A 85 -14.17 3.83 3.43
N LEU A 86 -13.49 3.32 4.46
CA LEU A 86 -12.82 4.14 5.47
C LEU A 86 -11.77 5.06 4.84
N ARG A 87 -10.92 4.53 3.96
CA ARG A 87 -9.92 5.34 3.25
C ARG A 87 -10.57 6.42 2.40
N ARG A 88 -11.62 6.09 1.63
CA ARG A 88 -12.34 7.07 0.78
C ARG A 88 -12.98 8.21 1.58
N ARG A 89 -13.42 7.95 2.81
CA ARG A 89 -13.92 8.99 3.72
C ARG A 89 -12.81 9.89 4.27
N ARG A 90 -11.60 9.35 4.39
CA ARG A 90 -10.45 9.99 5.02
C ARG A 90 -9.52 10.69 4.02
N ASP A 91 -9.58 10.27 2.77
CA ASP A 91 -8.92 10.85 1.60
C ASP A 91 -10.00 11.53 0.72
N PRO A 92 -10.63 12.63 1.19
CA PRO A 92 -11.44 13.48 0.33
C PRO A 92 -10.46 14.25 -0.55
N ALA A 93 -9.99 13.62 -1.62
CA ALA A 93 -9.42 14.33 -2.76
C ALA A 93 -10.53 15.13 -3.47
#